data_AF-A0A2J5PZZ6-F1
#
_entry.id   AF-A0A2J5PZZ6-F1
#
_cell.length_a   1.000
_cell.length_b   1.000
_cell.length_c   1.000
_cell.angle_alpha   90.00
_cell.angle_beta   90.00
_cell.angle_gamma   90.00
#
_symmetry.space_group_name_H-M   'P 1'
#
loop_
_entity.id
_entity.type
_entity.pdbx_description
1 polymer ?
#
loop_
_entity_poly.entity_id
_entity_poly.type
_entity_poly.pdbx_seq_one_letter_code
_entity_poly.pdbx_strand_id
1 'polypeptide(L)'
;MLNLTLPAEAGLITPQPGEVLMVTNADLREPANVTCWPTQKLFEQRLETALETLGYRLRRAHPVNEQRGHGFISSQKEGSELFAGIDPDAPVIVLLTAWQYSHHLAPSLVHHRGPILLLANFDGTWPGLVGMLCMAGCLTSLERNYSRLWSETFADEAFIRGLDTWLRDGHLSHKLSYLHPVAPSAPLLASEAGQIGVKVGQSILKHKAIVGLFDTFCMGMINGVFPQKAMIDVGMPVESLSQSALLVEMNKVPTALREACLDWYETRGMRFRFGADGAKDLTREQVLEQCAMMIAMARFVKRFGLTAVGVQYQQGLKDSCAASDFAEGAIGNAERFPIPDENGEIVCPDAPIPCINEVDMGSAIPQVMLAKLLGALGMASETTLHDIRWGSEYNGTFYWDLEISGAVPFAHLKGGIAGATGYRQPAMFFPYGGSTIAGQGKAGRFIWARAHYEGTQVILHIGTGTAVELPQDEFERRRRATNYEWPLLNAVLDGVSRDDLMAGHQSNHLSLAYVEEEVLSEVLNAFIAQALTQNMKVFIAGDAHLLMK
;
A
#
# COMPACT_ATOMS: atom_id res chain seq x y z
N MET A 1 50.62 -0.55 -18.04
CA MET A 1 49.63 -1.61 -17.79
C MET A 1 48.83 -1.20 -16.59
N LEU A 2 47.50 -1.32 -16.65
CA LEU A 2 46.64 -1.13 -15.49
C LEU A 2 46.59 -2.49 -14.76
N ASN A 3 46.89 -2.50 -13.46
CA ASN A 3 46.70 -3.68 -12.63
C ASN A 3 45.30 -3.59 -12.02
N LEU A 4 44.48 -4.60 -12.32
CA LEU A 4 43.14 -4.74 -11.74
C LEU A 4 43.21 -5.74 -10.60
N THR A 5 42.82 -5.29 -9.41
CA THR A 5 42.62 -6.15 -8.24
C THR A 5 41.14 -6.04 -7.84
N LEU A 6 40.40 -7.12 -7.99
CA LEU A 6 39.03 -7.25 -7.51
C LEU A 6 39.01 -8.09 -6.22
N PRO A 7 37.98 -7.93 -5.35
CA PRO A 7 37.74 -8.87 -4.26
C PRO A 7 37.67 -10.31 -4.77
N ALA A 8 38.11 -11.27 -3.97
CA ALA A 8 37.98 -12.68 -4.32
C ALA A 8 36.49 -13.08 -4.40
N GLU A 9 36.08 -13.70 -5.50
CA GLU A 9 34.72 -14.22 -5.66
C GLU A 9 34.55 -15.51 -4.85
N ALA A 10 33.46 -15.60 -4.10
CA ALA A 10 33.07 -16.85 -3.44
C ALA A 10 32.55 -17.86 -4.48
N GLY A 11 32.54 -19.15 -4.12
CA GLY A 11 31.94 -20.17 -4.99
C GLY A 11 30.43 -19.97 -5.15
N LEU A 12 29.90 -20.26 -6.34
CA LEU A 12 28.47 -20.13 -6.64
C LEU A 12 27.64 -21.23 -5.97
N ILE A 13 26.48 -20.85 -5.47
CA ILE A 13 25.38 -21.71 -5.04
C ILE A 13 24.64 -22.13 -6.31
N THR A 14 25.13 -23.19 -6.95
CA THR A 14 24.47 -23.83 -8.10
C THR A 14 23.57 -24.96 -7.61
N PRO A 15 22.27 -24.97 -7.96
CA PRO A 15 21.38 -26.06 -7.62
C PRO A 15 21.73 -27.33 -8.42
N GLN A 16 21.54 -28.50 -7.81
CA GLN A 16 21.66 -29.77 -8.52
C GLN A 16 20.48 -29.97 -9.50
N PRO A 17 20.57 -30.90 -10.48
CA PRO A 17 19.40 -31.29 -11.28
C PRO A 17 18.22 -31.71 -10.39
N GLY A 18 17.04 -31.12 -10.66
CA GLY A 18 15.84 -31.32 -9.85
C GLY A 18 15.83 -30.57 -8.51
N GLU A 19 16.72 -29.60 -8.30
CA GLU A 19 16.75 -28.73 -7.12
C GLU A 19 16.35 -27.30 -7.49
N VAL A 20 15.63 -26.62 -6.60
CA VAL A 20 15.24 -25.22 -6.74
C VAL A 20 15.70 -24.43 -5.52
N LEU A 21 16.23 -23.23 -5.77
CA LEU A 21 16.68 -22.35 -4.69
C LEU A 21 15.50 -21.56 -4.13
N MET A 22 15.45 -21.45 -2.80
CA MET A 22 14.49 -20.56 -2.12
C MET A 22 15.21 -19.46 -1.35
N VAL A 23 14.68 -18.26 -1.52
CA VAL A 23 15.06 -17.05 -0.80
C VAL A 23 13.84 -16.46 -0.12
N THR A 24 14.05 -15.71 0.95
CA THR A 24 12.99 -14.99 1.66
C THR A 24 13.62 -13.80 2.36
N ASN A 25 13.05 -12.62 2.17
CA ASN A 25 13.50 -11.40 2.82
C ASN A 25 12.46 -10.88 3.79
N ALA A 26 12.93 -10.00 4.65
CA ALA A 26 12.27 -9.59 5.88
C ALA A 26 11.80 -8.14 5.85
N ASP A 27 11.13 -7.80 6.94
CA ASP A 27 10.99 -6.46 7.44
C ASP A 27 12.37 -5.92 7.89
N LEU A 28 12.61 -4.62 7.76
CA LEU A 28 13.80 -3.99 8.36
C LEU A 28 13.73 -4.00 9.91
N ARG A 29 12.53 -4.10 10.48
CA ARG A 29 12.27 -4.13 11.92
C ARG A 29 12.45 -5.54 12.48
N GLU A 30 13.50 -5.77 13.26
CA GLU A 30 13.83 -7.08 13.83
C GLU A 30 12.70 -7.74 14.64
N PRO A 31 11.95 -7.03 15.51
CA PRO A 31 10.86 -7.64 16.25
C PRO A 31 9.80 -8.27 15.34
N ALA A 32 9.51 -7.64 14.19
CA ALA A 32 8.57 -8.19 13.22
C ALA A 32 9.05 -9.51 12.62
N ASN A 33 10.35 -9.60 12.32
CA ASN A 33 10.94 -10.81 11.75
C ASN A 33 10.87 -11.99 12.71
N VAL A 34 11.18 -11.76 14.00
CA VAL A 34 11.09 -12.80 15.03
C VAL A 34 9.65 -13.29 15.21
N THR A 35 8.69 -12.37 15.27
CA THR A 35 7.27 -12.70 15.44
C THR A 35 6.70 -13.49 14.25
N CYS A 36 7.07 -13.12 13.01
CA CYS A 36 6.56 -13.75 11.80
C CYS A 36 7.26 -15.07 11.42
N TRP A 37 8.47 -15.31 11.94
CA TRP A 37 9.31 -16.45 11.56
C TRP A 37 8.67 -17.84 11.69
N PRO A 38 7.86 -18.16 12.71
CA PRO A 38 7.19 -19.46 12.79
C PRO A 38 6.27 -19.74 11.59
N THR A 39 5.59 -18.72 11.06
CA THR A 39 4.74 -18.86 9.88
C THR A 39 5.57 -19.13 8.63
N GLN A 40 6.68 -18.41 8.46
CA GLN A 40 7.61 -18.63 7.36
C GLN A 40 8.14 -20.07 7.36
N LYS A 41 8.60 -20.59 8.51
CA LYS A 41 9.05 -21.99 8.63
C LYS A 41 7.97 -23.01 8.26
N LEU A 42 6.73 -22.79 8.67
CA LEU A 42 5.61 -23.67 8.33
C LEU A 42 5.40 -23.74 6.81
N PHE A 43 5.43 -22.60 6.12
CA PHE A 43 5.26 -22.57 4.67
C PHE A 43 6.49 -23.04 3.90
N GLU A 44 7.70 -22.95 4.47
CA GLU A 44 8.89 -23.60 3.93
C GLU A 44 8.72 -25.13 3.91
N GLN A 45 8.23 -25.72 5.02
CA GLN A 45 7.96 -27.16 5.09
C GLN A 45 6.86 -27.59 4.10
N ARG A 46 5.79 -26.80 3.99
CA ARG A 46 4.72 -27.08 3.02
C ARG A 46 5.21 -27.00 1.58
N LEU A 47 6.05 -26.01 1.26
CA LEU A 47 6.68 -25.89 -0.05
C LEU A 47 7.59 -27.08 -0.36
N GLU A 48 8.40 -27.50 0.62
CA GLU A 48 9.25 -28.69 0.49
C GLU A 48 8.40 -29.93 0.16
N THR A 49 7.32 -30.17 0.90
CA THR A 49 6.40 -31.29 0.63
C THR A 49 5.77 -31.22 -0.77
N ALA A 50 5.35 -30.03 -1.21
CA ALA A 50 4.77 -29.82 -2.53
C ALA A 50 5.79 -30.11 -3.65
N LEU A 51 7.04 -29.68 -3.49
CA LEU A 51 8.13 -29.93 -4.43
C LEU A 51 8.49 -31.42 -4.49
N GLU A 52 8.58 -32.10 -3.35
CA GLU A 52 8.85 -33.54 -3.28
C GLU A 52 7.80 -34.36 -4.03
N THR A 53 6.52 -33.98 -3.92
CA THR A 53 5.42 -34.61 -4.64
C THR A 53 5.57 -34.48 -6.16
N LEU A 54 6.22 -33.42 -6.63
CA LEU A 54 6.52 -33.17 -8.04
C LEU A 54 7.90 -33.70 -8.47
N GLY A 55 8.65 -34.35 -7.58
CA GLY A 55 9.97 -34.90 -7.86
C GLY A 55 11.13 -33.89 -7.80
N TYR A 56 10.90 -32.71 -7.20
CA TYR A 56 11.90 -31.67 -7.00
C TYR A 56 12.33 -31.58 -5.53
N ARG A 57 13.49 -30.95 -5.29
CA ARG A 57 14.04 -30.68 -3.95
C ARG A 57 14.16 -29.20 -3.70
N LEU A 58 13.79 -28.77 -2.50
CA LEU A 58 13.97 -27.40 -2.04
C LEU A 58 15.37 -27.24 -1.45
N ARG A 59 16.09 -26.18 -1.83
CA ARG A 59 17.30 -25.75 -1.14
C ARG A 59 17.20 -24.30 -0.74
N ARG A 60 17.26 -24.03 0.56
CA ARG A 60 17.40 -22.67 1.06
C ARG A 60 18.78 -22.11 0.67
N ALA A 61 18.81 -20.96 0.00
CA ALA A 61 20.06 -20.38 -0.50
C ALA A 61 20.87 -19.64 0.59
N HIS A 62 20.29 -19.43 1.77
CA HIS A 62 20.90 -18.67 2.87
C HIS A 62 20.62 -19.35 4.22
N PRO A 63 21.54 -19.29 5.19
CA PRO A 63 21.36 -19.98 6.47
C PRO A 63 20.33 -19.29 7.38
N VAL A 64 19.79 -20.03 8.34
CA VAL A 64 19.06 -19.45 9.47
C VAL A 64 20.06 -18.85 10.45
N ASN A 65 19.84 -17.62 10.90
CA ASN A 65 20.70 -16.98 11.89
C ASN A 65 20.15 -17.27 13.30
N GLU A 66 20.82 -18.16 14.03
CA GLU A 66 20.42 -18.56 15.40
C GLU A 66 20.41 -17.38 16.38
N GLN A 67 21.33 -16.42 16.23
CA GLN A 67 21.42 -15.26 17.12
C GLN A 67 20.24 -14.31 16.95
N ARG A 68 19.75 -14.18 15.71
CA ARG A 68 18.59 -13.37 15.36
C ARG A 68 17.26 -14.09 15.60
N GLY A 69 17.30 -15.41 15.73
CA GLY A 69 16.12 -16.25 15.91
C GLY A 69 15.29 -16.44 14.63
N HIS A 70 15.74 -15.93 13.47
CA HIS A 70 15.06 -16.07 12.18
C HIS A 70 16.04 -16.25 11.02
N GLY A 71 15.52 -16.66 9.86
CA GLY A 71 16.31 -16.87 8.65
C GLY A 71 16.11 -15.84 7.55
N PHE A 72 15.27 -14.83 7.71
CA PHE A 72 15.07 -13.83 6.66
C PHE A 72 16.30 -12.99 6.33
N ILE A 73 16.42 -12.60 5.05
CA ILE A 73 17.37 -11.60 4.55
C ILE A 73 16.84 -10.21 4.93
N SER A 74 17.58 -9.43 5.71
CA SER A 74 17.05 -8.21 6.34
C SER A 74 17.70 -6.92 5.89
N SER A 75 18.55 -6.95 4.87
CA SER A 75 19.10 -5.73 4.28
C SER A 75 19.40 -5.91 2.81
N GLN A 76 19.49 -4.78 2.09
CA GLN A 76 19.96 -4.77 0.71
C GLN A 76 21.39 -5.28 0.56
N LYS A 77 22.23 -5.08 1.59
CA LYS A 77 23.59 -5.64 1.61
C LYS A 77 23.55 -7.17 1.63
N GLU A 78 22.81 -7.76 2.57
CA GLU A 78 22.68 -9.22 2.68
C GLU A 78 22.08 -9.82 1.40
N GLY A 79 21.05 -9.18 0.82
CA GLY A 79 20.46 -9.62 -0.44
C GLY A 79 21.43 -9.56 -1.61
N SER A 80 22.20 -8.47 -1.72
CA SER A 80 23.22 -8.32 -2.77
C SER A 80 24.37 -9.32 -2.62
N GLU A 81 24.86 -9.53 -1.40
CA GLU A 81 25.91 -10.50 -1.10
C GLU A 81 25.44 -11.93 -1.41
N LEU A 82 24.20 -12.27 -1.05
CA LEU A 82 23.62 -13.57 -1.38
C LEU A 82 23.55 -13.80 -2.89
N PHE A 83 22.98 -12.85 -3.64
CA PHE A 83 22.79 -13.03 -5.08
C PHE A 83 24.11 -12.96 -5.87
N ALA A 84 25.14 -12.29 -5.36
CA ALA A 84 26.49 -12.40 -5.91
C ALA A 84 27.06 -13.83 -5.81
N GLY A 85 26.58 -14.61 -4.84
CA GLY A 85 26.94 -16.01 -4.65
C GLY A 85 25.91 -17.00 -5.19
N ILE A 86 24.79 -16.58 -5.77
CA ILE A 86 23.82 -17.50 -6.41
C ILE A 86 24.20 -17.68 -7.88
N ASP A 87 24.07 -18.90 -8.39
CA ASP A 87 24.18 -19.13 -9.83
C ASP A 87 23.15 -18.27 -10.57
N PRO A 88 23.58 -17.34 -11.46
CA PRO A 88 22.69 -16.38 -12.08
C PRO A 88 21.60 -17.01 -12.96
N ASP A 89 21.73 -18.28 -13.35
CA ASP A 89 20.74 -19.00 -14.16
C ASP A 89 19.84 -19.93 -13.32
N ALA A 90 20.08 -20.03 -12.00
CA ALA A 90 19.30 -20.91 -11.11
C ALA A 90 17.80 -20.53 -11.05
N PRO A 91 16.88 -21.51 -10.98
CA PRO A 91 15.50 -21.23 -10.61
C PRO A 91 15.41 -20.78 -9.15
N VAL A 92 14.75 -19.64 -8.92
CA VAL A 92 14.60 -19.04 -7.58
C VAL A 92 13.13 -18.85 -7.24
N ILE A 93 12.73 -19.38 -6.09
CA ILE A 93 11.46 -19.09 -5.43
C ILE A 93 11.70 -18.04 -4.35
N VAL A 94 11.02 -16.90 -4.44
CA VAL A 94 10.94 -15.90 -3.38
C VAL A 94 9.70 -16.20 -2.56
N LEU A 95 9.86 -16.84 -1.40
CA LEU A 95 8.76 -17.22 -0.51
C LEU A 95 8.47 -16.08 0.48
N LEU A 96 7.25 -15.57 0.44
CA LEU A 96 6.82 -14.37 1.14
C LEU A 96 5.63 -14.69 2.05
N THR A 97 5.86 -14.74 3.36
CA THR A 97 4.80 -14.99 4.35
C THR A 97 4.58 -13.89 5.37
N ALA A 98 5.26 -12.76 5.20
CA ALA A 98 5.18 -11.60 6.04
C ALA A 98 5.45 -10.34 5.20
N TRP A 99 5.25 -9.17 5.80
CA TRP A 99 5.70 -7.92 5.19
C TRP A 99 7.22 -7.95 5.02
N GLN A 100 7.67 -7.45 3.88
CA GLN A 100 9.07 -7.45 3.50
C GLN A 100 9.41 -6.16 2.77
N TYR A 101 10.68 -5.79 2.82
CA TYR A 101 11.16 -4.58 2.16
C TYR A 101 11.73 -4.95 0.81
N SER A 102 10.98 -4.69 -0.27
CA SER A 102 11.30 -5.21 -1.62
C SER A 102 12.69 -4.84 -2.09
N HIS A 103 13.18 -3.66 -1.71
CA HIS A 103 14.54 -3.19 -2.02
C HIS A 103 15.68 -4.07 -1.46
N HIS A 104 15.40 -4.99 -0.53
CA HIS A 104 16.40 -5.96 -0.08
C HIS A 104 16.81 -6.92 -1.20
N LEU A 105 15.87 -7.36 -2.05
CA LEU A 105 16.12 -8.35 -3.10
C LEU A 105 15.90 -7.82 -4.51
N ALA A 106 14.96 -6.90 -4.73
CA ALA A 106 14.57 -6.45 -6.07
C ALA A 106 15.76 -5.99 -6.92
N PRO A 107 16.73 -5.19 -6.42
CA PRO A 107 17.91 -4.81 -7.21
C PRO A 107 18.74 -6.01 -7.70
N SER A 108 18.85 -7.06 -6.89
CA SER A 108 19.57 -8.28 -7.26
C SER A 108 18.77 -9.16 -8.22
N LEU A 109 17.46 -9.28 -7.99
CA LEU A 109 16.54 -10.05 -8.83
C LEU A 109 16.45 -9.51 -10.27
N VAL A 110 16.63 -8.19 -10.46
CA VAL A 110 16.67 -7.56 -11.79
C VAL A 110 17.82 -8.09 -12.65
N HIS A 111 18.97 -8.42 -12.04
CA HIS A 111 20.15 -8.92 -12.74
C HIS A 111 20.24 -10.45 -12.77
N HIS A 112 19.42 -11.13 -11.98
CA HIS A 112 19.27 -12.59 -12.03
C HIS A 112 18.69 -13.00 -13.40
N ARG A 113 19.28 -14.00 -14.06
CA ARG A 113 18.82 -14.45 -15.40
C ARG A 113 17.81 -15.59 -15.31
N GLY A 114 17.99 -16.49 -14.35
CA GLY A 114 17.14 -17.65 -14.12
C GLY A 114 15.68 -17.28 -13.80
N PRO A 115 14.76 -18.26 -13.85
CA PRO A 115 13.35 -18.00 -13.61
C PRO A 115 13.07 -17.63 -12.15
N ILE A 116 12.14 -16.69 -11.95
CA ILE A 116 11.74 -16.20 -10.62
C ILE A 116 10.25 -16.54 -10.40
N LEU A 117 9.95 -17.18 -9.28
CA LEU A 117 8.59 -17.35 -8.76
C LEU A 117 8.43 -16.56 -7.48
N LEU A 118 7.52 -15.59 -7.47
CA LEU A 118 7.02 -14.98 -6.24
C LEU A 118 5.92 -15.88 -5.68
N LEU A 119 6.10 -16.33 -4.44
CA LEU A 119 5.21 -17.27 -3.80
C LEU A 119 4.69 -16.70 -2.47
N ALA A 120 3.38 -16.56 -2.33
CA ALA A 120 2.74 -16.05 -1.12
C ALA A 120 1.88 -17.11 -0.40
N ASN A 121 1.82 -17.03 0.93
CA ASN A 121 0.71 -17.63 1.67
C ASN A 121 -0.56 -16.78 1.52
N PHE A 122 -1.72 -17.42 1.39
CA PHE A 122 -3.01 -16.72 1.46
C PHE A 122 -3.56 -16.78 2.90
N ASP A 123 -2.99 -16.00 3.80
CA ASP A 123 -3.28 -16.03 5.25
C ASP A 123 -3.38 -14.60 5.81
N GLY A 124 -4.38 -14.33 6.65
CA GLY A 124 -4.61 -12.99 7.20
C GLY A 124 -3.68 -12.59 8.36
N THR A 125 -3.08 -13.58 9.03
CA THR A 125 -2.32 -13.40 10.28
C THR A 125 -1.18 -12.42 10.07
N TRP A 126 -0.39 -12.63 9.01
CA TRP A 126 0.74 -11.76 8.66
C TRP A 126 0.66 -11.32 7.20
N PRO A 127 1.17 -10.13 6.87
CA PRO A 127 1.02 -9.49 5.56
C PRO A 127 1.90 -10.10 4.44
N GLY A 128 1.89 -11.42 4.25
CA GLY A 128 2.63 -12.12 3.17
C GLY A 128 2.06 -11.82 1.78
N LEU A 129 0.72 -11.76 1.65
CA LEU A 129 0.04 -11.32 0.42
C LEU A 129 0.43 -9.89 0.03
N VAL A 130 0.38 -8.99 1.00
CA VAL A 130 0.81 -7.59 0.89
C VAL A 130 2.26 -7.54 0.42
N GLY A 131 3.16 -8.28 1.08
CA GLY A 131 4.57 -8.36 0.73
C GLY A 131 4.81 -8.86 -0.71
N MET A 132 4.06 -9.87 -1.16
CA MET A 132 4.17 -10.40 -2.52
C MET A 132 3.68 -9.43 -3.58
N LEU A 133 2.52 -8.81 -3.37
CA LEU A 133 1.98 -7.80 -4.29
C LEU A 133 2.90 -6.57 -4.39
N CYS A 134 3.53 -6.17 -3.28
CA CYS A 134 4.57 -5.14 -3.26
C CYS A 134 5.78 -5.55 -4.12
N MET A 135 6.36 -6.73 -3.89
CA MET A 135 7.50 -7.23 -4.67
C MET A 135 7.16 -7.34 -6.16
N ALA A 136 5.96 -7.82 -6.47
CA ALA A 136 5.49 -7.96 -7.84
C ALA A 136 5.42 -6.60 -8.56
N GLY A 137 4.79 -5.60 -7.93
CA GLY A 137 4.78 -4.23 -8.45
C GLY A 137 6.18 -3.66 -8.61
N CYS A 138 7.09 -3.93 -7.66
CA CYS A 138 8.48 -3.48 -7.73
C CYS A 138 9.21 -4.09 -8.93
N LEU A 139 9.10 -5.40 -9.15
CA LEU A 139 9.76 -6.08 -10.28
C LEU A 139 9.17 -5.65 -11.62
N THR A 140 7.85 -5.43 -11.71
CA THR A 140 7.22 -4.86 -12.92
C THR A 140 7.78 -3.48 -13.22
N SER A 141 7.87 -2.61 -12.21
CA SER A 141 8.42 -1.26 -12.36
C SER A 141 9.93 -1.22 -12.65
N LEU A 142 10.64 -2.30 -12.34
CA LEU A 142 12.06 -2.50 -12.69
C LEU A 142 12.24 -3.35 -13.96
N GLU A 143 11.17 -3.59 -14.71
CA GLU A 143 11.18 -4.32 -15.99
C GLU A 143 11.74 -5.76 -15.87
N ARG A 144 11.60 -6.38 -14.70
CA ARG A 144 12.01 -7.76 -14.46
C ARG A 144 10.80 -8.69 -14.54
N ASN A 145 10.90 -9.71 -15.38
CA ASN A 145 9.88 -10.77 -15.47
C ASN A 145 9.92 -11.70 -14.26
N TYR A 146 8.74 -12.13 -13.82
CA TYR A 146 8.54 -13.08 -12.73
C TYR A 146 7.20 -13.82 -12.93
N SER A 147 7.03 -14.93 -12.22
CA SER A 147 5.75 -15.64 -12.09
C SER A 147 5.19 -15.44 -10.68
N ARG A 148 3.88 -15.65 -10.51
CA ARG A 148 3.21 -15.54 -9.20
C ARG A 148 2.48 -16.83 -8.86
N LEU A 149 2.54 -17.26 -7.61
CA LEU A 149 1.64 -18.26 -7.04
C LEU A 149 1.26 -17.88 -5.61
N TRP A 150 0.08 -18.31 -5.20
CA TRP A 150 -0.43 -18.13 -3.85
C TRP A 150 -1.28 -19.32 -3.48
N SER A 151 -1.32 -19.65 -2.19
CA SER A 151 -2.21 -20.66 -1.66
C SER A 151 -2.30 -20.59 -0.13
N GLU A 152 -3.42 -21.02 0.42
CA GLU A 152 -3.63 -21.14 1.87
C GLU A 152 -2.83 -22.32 2.46
N THR A 153 -2.61 -23.38 1.67
CA THR A 153 -2.11 -24.67 2.17
C THR A 153 -0.88 -25.22 1.44
N PHE A 154 -0.61 -24.72 0.23
CA PHE A 154 0.35 -25.25 -0.75
C PHE A 154 0.07 -26.71 -1.15
N ALA A 155 -1.18 -27.16 -0.98
CA ALA A 155 -1.61 -28.52 -1.29
C ALA A 155 -2.83 -28.57 -2.22
N ASP A 156 -3.45 -27.43 -2.51
CA ASP A 156 -4.59 -27.39 -3.43
C ASP A 156 -4.17 -27.69 -4.87
N GLU A 157 -5.11 -28.27 -5.63
CA GLU A 157 -4.82 -28.79 -6.97
C GLU A 157 -4.42 -27.69 -7.96
N ALA A 158 -4.98 -26.48 -7.81
CA ALA A 158 -4.63 -25.34 -8.65
C ALA A 158 -3.18 -24.89 -8.40
N PHE A 159 -2.78 -24.80 -7.12
CA PHE A 159 -1.42 -24.52 -6.72
C PHE A 159 -0.43 -25.56 -7.25
N ILE A 160 -0.68 -26.85 -7.04
CA ILE A 160 0.23 -27.93 -7.47
C ILE A 160 0.42 -27.91 -9.00
N ARG A 161 -0.65 -27.73 -9.78
CA ARG A 161 -0.55 -27.60 -11.25
C ARG A 161 0.24 -26.37 -11.68
N GLY A 162 0.05 -25.24 -10.99
CA GLY A 162 0.77 -24.01 -11.26
C GLY A 162 2.26 -24.15 -10.95
N LEU A 163 2.59 -24.80 -9.82
CA LEU A 163 3.96 -25.08 -9.42
C LEU A 163 4.64 -26.04 -10.41
N ASP A 164 3.98 -27.14 -10.81
CA ASP A 164 4.48 -28.05 -11.84
C ASP A 164 4.77 -27.34 -13.17
N THR A 165 3.85 -26.47 -13.61
CA THR A 165 4.03 -25.66 -14.82
C THR A 165 5.27 -24.78 -14.72
N TRP A 166 5.43 -24.05 -13.63
CA TRP A 166 6.61 -23.19 -13.44
C TRP A 166 7.92 -23.98 -13.34
N LEU A 167 7.91 -25.13 -12.68
CA LEU A 167 9.09 -26.00 -12.54
C LEU A 167 9.55 -26.60 -13.88
N ARG A 168 8.60 -26.95 -14.74
CA ARG A 168 8.87 -27.50 -16.08
C ARG A 168 9.30 -26.41 -17.07
N ASP A 169 8.59 -25.29 -17.08
CA ASP A 169 8.69 -24.29 -18.16
C ASP A 169 9.53 -23.06 -17.76
N GLY A 170 9.86 -22.91 -16.46
CA GLY A 170 10.49 -21.71 -15.90
C GLY A 170 9.56 -20.49 -15.86
N HIS A 171 8.29 -20.65 -16.23
CA HIS A 171 7.33 -19.58 -16.34
C HIS A 171 5.91 -20.07 -16.06
N LEU A 172 5.10 -19.22 -15.42
CA LEU A 172 3.68 -19.40 -15.24
C LEU A 172 2.98 -18.06 -15.52
N SER A 173 1.98 -18.09 -16.40
CA SER A 173 1.14 -16.93 -16.70
C SER A 173 -0.28 -17.13 -16.14
N HIS A 174 -0.87 -16.05 -15.66
CA HIS A 174 -2.29 -16.00 -15.28
C HIS A 174 -3.09 -15.25 -16.33
N LYS A 175 -4.37 -15.59 -16.47
CA LYS A 175 -5.27 -14.83 -17.36
C LYS A 175 -5.56 -13.47 -16.71
N LEU A 176 -5.40 -12.40 -17.49
CA LEU A 176 -5.68 -11.02 -17.06
C LEU A 176 -6.90 -10.44 -17.79
N SER A 177 -7.88 -11.28 -18.12
CA SER A 177 -9.05 -10.87 -18.92
C SER A 177 -9.97 -9.88 -18.22
N TYR A 178 -9.84 -9.72 -16.89
CA TYR A 178 -10.55 -8.70 -16.13
C TYR A 178 -9.98 -7.29 -16.35
N LEU A 179 -8.77 -7.13 -16.92
CA LEU A 179 -8.18 -5.83 -17.21
C LEU A 179 -8.44 -5.45 -18.67
N HIS A 180 -9.33 -4.49 -18.87
CA HIS A 180 -9.78 -4.01 -20.17
C HIS A 180 -9.04 -2.73 -20.56
N PRO A 181 -8.14 -2.73 -21.56
CA PRO A 181 -7.42 -1.53 -21.98
C PRO A 181 -8.38 -0.50 -22.58
N VAL A 182 -8.21 0.78 -22.21
CA VAL A 182 -8.96 1.89 -22.78
C VAL A 182 -8.14 2.58 -23.86
N ALA A 183 -8.70 2.70 -25.06
CA ALA A 183 -8.05 3.41 -26.16
C ALA A 183 -7.94 4.92 -25.83
N PRO A 184 -6.83 5.59 -26.18
CA PRO A 184 -6.70 7.05 -26.03
C PRO A 184 -7.76 7.86 -26.77
N SER A 185 -8.43 7.26 -27.75
CA SER A 185 -9.53 7.84 -28.52
C SER A 185 -10.90 7.24 -28.15
N ALA A 186 -11.06 6.73 -26.93
CA ALA A 186 -12.31 6.11 -26.48
C ALA A 186 -13.51 7.06 -26.66
N PRO A 187 -14.68 6.55 -27.15
CA PRO A 187 -15.87 7.37 -27.36
C PRO A 187 -16.34 8.15 -26.13
N LEU A 188 -16.08 7.62 -24.93
CA LEU A 188 -16.40 8.28 -23.65
C LEU A 188 -15.87 9.70 -23.54
N LEU A 189 -14.76 10.01 -24.23
CA LEU A 189 -14.19 11.36 -24.24
C LEU A 189 -15.15 12.40 -24.82
N ALA A 190 -16.08 12.00 -25.68
CA ALA A 190 -17.09 12.89 -26.26
C ALA A 190 -18.36 13.04 -25.40
N SER A 191 -18.55 12.19 -24.38
CA SER A 191 -19.70 12.28 -23.46
C SER A 191 -19.62 13.52 -22.57
N GLU A 192 -20.74 13.94 -21.99
CA GLU A 192 -20.78 15.07 -21.04
C GLU A 192 -19.87 14.82 -19.84
N ALA A 193 -19.94 13.63 -19.25
CA ALA A 193 -19.06 13.20 -18.15
C ALA A 193 -17.58 13.19 -18.57
N GLY A 194 -17.27 12.65 -19.75
CA GLY A 194 -15.91 12.64 -20.28
C GLY A 194 -15.35 14.05 -20.45
N GLN A 195 -16.16 15.01 -20.93
CA GLN A 195 -15.75 16.41 -21.06
C GLN A 195 -15.50 17.09 -19.71
N ILE A 196 -16.20 16.69 -18.64
CA ILE A 196 -15.86 17.12 -17.26
C ILE A 196 -14.47 16.60 -16.89
N GLY A 197 -14.22 15.31 -17.08
CA GLY A 197 -12.93 14.68 -16.84
C GLY A 197 -11.77 15.35 -17.58
N VAL A 198 -11.96 15.64 -18.86
CA VAL A 198 -10.98 16.36 -19.69
C VAL A 198 -10.66 17.74 -19.09
N LYS A 199 -11.68 18.50 -18.67
CA LYS A 199 -11.47 19.83 -18.07
C LYS A 199 -10.68 19.74 -16.76
N VAL A 200 -11.01 18.77 -15.89
CA VAL A 200 -10.28 18.56 -14.63
C VAL A 200 -8.83 18.14 -14.90
N GLY A 201 -8.62 17.18 -15.81
CA GLY A 201 -7.28 16.73 -16.20
C GLY A 201 -6.42 17.85 -16.79
N GLN A 202 -6.98 18.66 -17.70
CA GLN A 202 -6.31 19.86 -18.24
C GLN A 202 -5.99 20.88 -17.16
N SER A 203 -6.87 21.07 -16.18
CA SER A 203 -6.64 21.96 -15.04
C SER A 203 -5.45 21.49 -14.21
N ILE A 204 -5.36 20.19 -13.88
CA ILE A 204 -4.20 19.61 -13.18
C ILE A 204 -2.93 19.77 -14.01
N LEU A 205 -2.96 19.48 -15.31
CA LEU A 205 -1.78 19.66 -16.16
C LEU A 205 -1.32 21.12 -16.24
N LYS A 206 -2.24 22.09 -16.24
CA LYS A 206 -1.94 23.52 -16.34
C LYS A 206 -1.45 24.12 -15.03
N HIS A 207 -2.17 23.84 -13.94
CA HIS A 207 -1.95 24.47 -12.64
C HIS A 207 -1.06 23.65 -11.70
N LYS A 208 -0.83 22.38 -12.05
CA LYS A 208 -0.10 21.38 -11.27
C LYS A 208 -0.80 21.05 -9.95
N ALA A 209 -0.92 19.75 -9.67
CA ALA A 209 -1.33 19.27 -8.36
C ALA A 209 -0.07 18.85 -7.59
N ILE A 210 0.58 19.80 -6.92
CA ILE A 210 1.85 19.57 -6.22
C ILE A 210 1.63 18.60 -5.05
N VAL A 211 2.40 17.51 -5.02
CA VAL A 211 2.35 16.50 -3.96
C VAL A 211 3.56 16.67 -3.04
N GLY A 212 3.34 17.10 -1.79
CA GLY A 212 4.43 17.28 -0.83
C GLY A 212 4.67 16.03 0.00
N LEU A 213 5.88 15.47 -0.05
CA LEU A 213 6.21 14.24 0.66
C LEU A 213 7.37 14.48 1.63
N PHE A 214 7.16 14.17 2.91
CA PHE A 214 8.21 14.22 3.92
C PHE A 214 9.08 12.97 3.84
N ASP A 215 10.25 13.14 3.24
CA ASP A 215 11.11 12.09 2.69
C ASP A 215 10.37 11.22 1.65
N THR A 216 11.11 10.35 0.96
CA THR A 216 10.55 9.48 -0.10
C THR A 216 11.21 8.11 0.03
N PHE A 217 10.45 7.04 -0.22
CA PHE A 217 10.84 5.63 -0.11
C PHE A 217 10.53 4.95 1.25
N CYS A 218 9.24 4.90 1.58
CA CYS A 218 8.75 4.20 2.74
C CYS A 218 8.93 2.68 2.60
N MET A 219 9.44 2.05 3.66
CA MET A 219 9.53 0.60 3.83
C MET A 219 10.09 -0.20 2.64
N GLY A 220 10.96 0.39 1.82
CA GLY A 220 11.54 -0.29 0.67
C GLY A 220 10.56 -0.57 -0.49
N MET A 221 9.42 0.12 -0.53
CA MET A 221 8.40 0.04 -1.58
C MET A 221 8.84 0.77 -2.85
N ILE A 222 9.56 0.08 -3.75
CA ILE A 222 10.01 0.68 -5.02
C ILE A 222 8.81 1.05 -5.90
N ASN A 223 7.75 0.23 -5.87
CA ASN A 223 6.47 0.48 -6.54
C ASN A 223 5.74 1.75 -6.05
N GLY A 224 6.17 2.34 -4.93
CA GLY A 224 5.67 3.61 -4.40
C GLY A 224 6.55 4.83 -4.73
N VAL A 225 7.68 4.64 -5.42
CA VAL A 225 8.63 5.71 -5.77
C VAL A 225 8.71 5.86 -7.28
N PHE A 226 7.92 6.80 -7.81
CA PHE A 226 7.83 6.99 -9.25
C PHE A 226 8.98 7.86 -9.76
N PRO A 227 9.45 7.63 -11.00
CA PRO A 227 10.37 8.56 -11.65
C PRO A 227 9.77 9.96 -11.71
N GLN A 228 10.58 10.99 -11.45
CA GLN A 228 10.13 12.39 -11.48
C GLN A 228 9.44 12.75 -12.80
N LYS A 229 9.94 12.24 -13.94
CA LYS A 229 9.32 12.43 -15.25
C LYS A 229 7.88 11.92 -15.30
N ALA A 230 7.60 10.76 -14.71
CA ALA A 230 6.27 10.18 -14.66
C ALA A 230 5.30 11.08 -13.89
N MET A 231 5.71 11.57 -12.71
CA MET A 231 4.92 12.48 -11.88
C MET A 231 4.70 13.85 -12.55
N ILE A 232 5.72 14.40 -13.22
CA ILE A 232 5.64 15.68 -13.94
C ILE A 232 4.69 15.58 -15.15
N ASP A 233 4.77 14.48 -15.91
CA ASP A 233 3.98 14.27 -17.13
C ASP A 233 2.49 14.19 -16.85
N VAL A 234 2.11 13.60 -15.71
CA VAL A 234 0.72 13.54 -15.26
C VAL A 234 0.27 14.83 -14.56
N GLY A 235 1.14 15.84 -14.43
CA GLY A 235 0.81 17.13 -13.82
C GLY A 235 0.88 17.16 -12.30
N MET A 236 1.58 16.22 -11.67
CA MET A 236 1.64 16.03 -10.23
C MET A 236 3.09 16.04 -9.71
N PRO A 237 3.85 17.14 -9.91
CA PRO A 237 5.25 17.18 -9.46
C PRO A 237 5.35 17.01 -7.94
N VAL A 238 6.43 16.37 -7.50
CA VAL A 238 6.70 16.13 -6.08
C VAL A 238 7.46 17.31 -5.50
N GLU A 239 6.94 17.90 -4.42
CA GLU A 239 7.67 18.80 -3.53
C GLU A 239 8.36 17.95 -2.45
N SER A 240 9.69 17.99 -2.42
CA SER A 240 10.46 17.16 -1.50
C SER A 240 10.59 17.87 -0.16
N LEU A 241 9.94 17.35 0.86
CA LEU A 241 10.00 17.85 2.23
C LEU A 241 10.88 16.94 3.07
N SER A 242 11.35 17.43 4.22
CA SER A 242 12.16 16.62 5.14
C SER A 242 11.40 16.32 6.43
N GLN A 243 11.39 15.07 6.85
CA GLN A 243 10.82 14.67 8.14
C GLN A 243 11.46 15.41 9.33
N SER A 244 12.75 15.79 9.22
CA SER A 244 13.41 16.61 10.24
C SER A 244 12.78 18.01 10.37
N ALA A 245 12.36 18.60 9.25
CA ALA A 245 11.67 19.88 9.24
C ALA A 245 10.25 19.76 9.82
N LEU A 246 9.59 18.61 9.64
CA LEU A 246 8.30 18.32 10.27
C LEU A 246 8.43 18.33 11.80
N LEU A 247 9.44 17.68 12.38
CA LEU A 247 9.70 17.70 13.82
C LEU A 247 9.93 19.12 14.36
N VAL A 248 10.70 19.93 13.63
CA VAL A 248 10.94 21.34 13.97
C VAL A 248 9.62 22.12 13.98
N GLU A 249 8.74 21.89 13.00
CA GLU A 249 7.46 22.56 12.91
C GLU A 249 6.47 22.08 13.98
N MET A 250 6.44 20.79 14.29
CA MET A 250 5.68 20.22 15.41
C MET A 250 6.03 20.92 16.72
N ASN A 251 7.32 21.15 16.97
CA ASN A 251 7.80 21.85 18.17
C ASN A 251 7.33 23.30 18.29
N LYS A 252 6.94 23.95 17.19
CA LYS A 252 6.37 25.30 17.20
C LYS A 252 4.88 25.32 17.53
N VAL A 253 4.19 24.18 17.51
CA VAL A 253 2.76 24.10 17.82
C VAL A 253 2.56 24.25 19.33
N PRO A 254 1.88 25.32 19.80
CA PRO A 254 1.67 25.56 21.24
C PRO A 254 0.85 24.45 21.90
N THR A 255 1.15 24.12 23.16
CA THR A 255 0.44 23.08 23.93
C THR A 255 -1.07 23.28 23.95
N ALA A 256 -1.53 24.51 24.20
CA ALA A 256 -2.97 24.84 24.22
C ALA A 256 -3.68 24.52 22.89
N LEU A 257 -2.98 24.64 21.76
CA LEU A 257 -3.55 24.29 20.46
C LEU A 257 -3.62 22.78 20.24
N ARG A 258 -2.63 22.03 20.76
CA ARG A 258 -2.65 20.55 20.75
C ARG A 258 -3.80 20.02 21.61
N GLU A 259 -4.01 20.60 22.79
CA GLU A 259 -5.11 20.25 23.70
C GLU A 259 -6.47 20.58 23.07
N ALA A 260 -6.63 21.79 22.51
CA ALA A 260 -7.86 22.16 21.82
C ALA A 260 -8.18 21.23 20.64
N CYS A 261 -7.14 20.78 19.92
CA CYS A 261 -7.28 19.80 18.85
C CYS A 261 -7.79 18.47 19.38
N LEU A 262 -7.15 17.91 20.41
CA LEU A 262 -7.58 16.64 21.01
C LEU A 262 -9.00 16.72 21.57
N ASP A 263 -9.30 17.75 22.36
CA ASP A 263 -10.61 17.98 22.97
C ASP A 263 -11.72 18.10 21.91
N TRP A 264 -11.41 18.64 20.71
CA TRP A 264 -12.36 18.75 19.60
C TRP A 264 -12.82 17.38 19.09
N TYR A 265 -11.92 16.40 19.02
CA TYR A 265 -12.24 15.02 18.61
C TYR A 265 -12.92 14.23 19.74
N GLU A 266 -12.48 14.40 20.99
CA GLU A 266 -13.13 13.77 22.16
C GLU A 266 -14.58 14.26 22.31
N THR A 267 -14.82 15.56 22.13
CA THR A 267 -16.17 16.16 22.17
C THR A 267 -17.08 15.66 21.05
N ARG A 268 -16.50 15.25 19.91
CA ARG A 268 -17.23 14.63 18.79
C ARG A 268 -17.36 13.12 18.91
N GLY A 269 -16.96 12.55 20.05
CA GLY A 269 -17.20 11.15 20.39
C GLY A 269 -16.11 10.18 19.94
N MET A 270 -14.97 10.66 19.40
CA MET A 270 -13.83 9.77 19.20
C MET A 270 -13.35 9.25 20.55
N ARG A 271 -13.14 7.94 20.66
CA ARG A 271 -12.73 7.30 21.90
C ARG A 271 -11.25 6.95 21.83
N PHE A 272 -10.44 7.38 22.78
CA PHE A 272 -9.04 6.97 22.89
C PHE A 272 -8.87 5.95 24.02
N ARG A 273 -8.19 4.84 23.76
CA ARG A 273 -7.92 3.78 24.75
C ARG A 273 -6.67 4.11 25.56
N PHE A 274 -6.77 5.15 26.38
CA PHE A 274 -5.64 5.62 27.18
C PHE A 274 -5.24 4.62 28.28
N GLY A 275 -3.93 4.53 28.50
CA GLY A 275 -3.30 3.92 29.67
C GLY A 275 -2.12 4.74 30.14
N ALA A 276 -1.22 4.13 30.91
CA ALA A 276 -0.16 4.86 31.62
C ALA A 276 1.25 4.60 31.07
N ASP A 277 1.47 3.48 30.37
CA ASP A 277 2.78 3.06 29.88
C ASP A 277 2.80 3.14 28.35
N GLY A 278 3.44 4.17 27.76
CA GLY A 278 3.48 4.35 26.30
C GLY A 278 4.12 3.20 25.51
N ALA A 279 4.88 2.32 26.17
CA ALA A 279 5.38 1.10 25.55
C ALA A 279 4.29 0.04 25.32
N LYS A 280 3.16 0.11 26.05
CA LYS A 280 2.09 -0.91 26.05
C LYS A 280 0.71 -0.34 25.74
N ASP A 281 0.45 0.86 26.24
CA ASP A 281 -0.81 1.58 26.12
C ASP A 281 -0.66 2.79 25.21
N LEU A 282 -1.79 3.32 24.75
CA LEU A 282 -1.84 4.64 24.13
C LEU A 282 -1.81 5.68 25.26
N THR A 283 -0.99 6.71 25.15
CA THR A 283 -0.98 7.81 26.14
C THR A 283 -1.50 9.11 25.55
N ARG A 284 -1.95 10.02 26.42
CA ARG A 284 -2.41 11.34 25.99
C ARG A 284 -1.28 12.15 25.36
N GLU A 285 -0.04 12.02 25.85
CA GLU A 285 1.11 12.73 25.27
C GLU A 285 1.34 12.32 23.81
N GLN A 286 1.23 11.03 23.49
CA GLN A 286 1.37 10.54 22.11
C GLN A 286 0.32 11.18 21.19
N VAL A 287 -0.95 11.28 21.64
CA VAL A 287 -2.01 11.89 20.82
C VAL A 287 -1.83 13.40 20.67
N LEU A 288 -1.36 14.10 21.70
CA LEU A 288 -1.01 15.53 21.61
C LEU A 288 0.13 15.78 20.63
N GLU A 289 1.09 14.87 20.54
CA GLU A 289 2.16 14.91 19.53
C GLU A 289 1.61 14.69 18.11
N GLN A 290 0.68 13.76 17.93
CA GLN A 290 -0.01 13.57 16.65
C GLN A 290 -0.87 14.80 16.26
N CYS A 291 -1.52 15.46 17.22
CA CYS A 291 -2.19 16.73 16.98
C CYS A 291 -1.21 17.80 16.47
N ALA A 292 -0.01 17.88 17.06
CA ALA A 292 1.04 18.78 16.60
C ALA A 292 1.50 18.45 15.17
N MET A 293 1.64 17.16 14.85
CA MET A 293 2.00 16.69 13.51
C MET A 293 0.94 17.10 12.48
N MET A 294 -0.35 16.87 12.76
CA MET A 294 -1.45 17.25 11.88
C MET A 294 -1.44 18.76 11.58
N ILE A 295 -1.25 19.58 12.61
CA ILE A 295 -1.18 21.04 12.47
C ILE A 295 0.04 21.46 11.64
N ALA A 296 1.21 20.86 11.92
CA ALA A 296 2.43 21.13 11.16
C ALA A 296 2.27 20.76 9.68
N MET A 297 1.70 19.58 9.37
CA MET A 297 1.43 19.15 7.99
C MET A 297 0.55 20.16 7.24
N ALA A 298 -0.55 20.63 7.85
CA ALA A 298 -1.42 21.62 7.22
C ALA A 298 -0.72 22.97 6.99
N ARG A 299 0.16 23.40 7.90
CA ARG A 299 0.98 24.60 7.68
C ARG A 299 1.91 24.45 6.48
N PHE A 300 2.53 23.28 6.29
CA PHE A 300 3.29 22.99 5.07
C PHE A 300 2.41 23.03 3.82
N VAL A 301 1.18 22.50 3.90
CA VAL A 301 0.22 22.56 2.78
C VAL A 301 -0.04 24.00 2.34
N LYS A 302 -0.33 24.90 3.28
CA LYS A 302 -0.50 26.34 2.98
C LYS A 302 0.81 26.98 2.48
N ARG A 303 1.93 26.74 3.18
CA ARG A 303 3.23 27.40 2.92
C ARG A 303 3.79 27.07 1.53
N PHE A 304 3.63 25.82 1.08
CA PHE A 304 4.16 25.34 -0.20
C PHE A 304 3.09 25.21 -1.30
N GLY A 305 1.83 25.56 -1.02
CA GLY A 305 0.74 25.44 -1.99
C GLY A 305 0.45 23.99 -2.41
N LEU A 306 0.57 23.06 -1.46
CA LEU A 306 0.43 21.63 -1.74
C LEU A 306 -1.03 21.29 -2.03
N THR A 307 -1.25 20.35 -2.96
CA THR A 307 -2.55 19.71 -3.17
C THR A 307 -2.72 18.49 -2.28
N ALA A 308 -1.63 17.83 -1.92
CA ALA A 308 -1.62 16.66 -1.04
C ALA A 308 -0.34 16.65 -0.21
N VAL A 309 -0.39 15.98 0.94
CA VAL A 309 0.76 15.84 1.83
C VAL A 309 0.90 14.38 2.27
N GLY A 310 2.11 13.86 2.36
CA GLY A 310 2.39 12.51 2.84
C GLY A 310 3.57 12.50 3.80
N VAL A 311 3.53 11.64 4.81
CA VAL A 311 4.64 11.43 5.74
C VAL A 311 5.15 10.01 5.56
N GLN A 312 6.46 9.88 5.31
CA GLN A 312 7.05 8.55 5.17
C GLN A 312 6.92 7.78 6.50
N TYR A 313 7.13 8.50 7.61
CA TYR A 313 7.21 8.06 8.99
C TYR A 313 8.29 6.99 9.24
N GLN A 314 8.12 5.81 8.66
CA GLN A 314 9.05 4.70 8.76
C GLN A 314 10.22 4.79 7.77
N GLN A 315 11.48 4.66 8.17
CA GLN A 315 11.98 4.26 9.50
C GLN A 315 12.54 5.43 10.33
N GLY A 316 12.62 6.64 9.79
CA GLY A 316 13.26 7.78 10.46
C GLY A 316 12.48 8.33 11.66
N LEU A 317 11.24 8.77 11.44
CA LEU A 317 10.41 9.39 12.50
C LEU A 317 9.94 8.40 13.56
N LYS A 318 9.93 7.11 13.25
CA LYS A 318 9.53 6.07 14.22
C LYS A 318 10.32 6.14 15.52
N ASP A 319 11.56 6.66 15.47
CA ASP A 319 12.47 6.75 16.61
C ASP A 319 12.45 8.15 17.27
N SER A 320 11.61 9.06 16.79
CA SER A 320 11.61 10.48 17.16
C SER A 320 10.26 11.01 17.67
N CYS A 321 9.14 10.40 17.27
CA CYS A 321 7.80 10.82 17.66
C CYS A 321 6.77 9.68 17.53
N ALA A 322 5.60 9.88 18.13
CA ALA A 322 4.43 9.03 17.95
C ALA A 322 4.08 8.83 16.47
N ALA A 323 3.49 7.69 16.16
CA ALA A 323 3.08 7.31 14.81
C ALA A 323 2.16 8.34 14.16
N SER A 324 2.27 8.52 12.85
CA SER A 324 1.57 9.59 12.13
C SER A 324 0.07 9.33 11.91
N ASP A 325 -0.43 8.16 12.30
CA ASP A 325 -1.73 7.64 11.87
C ASP A 325 -2.93 8.54 12.12
N PHE A 326 -3.08 9.00 13.36
CA PHE A 326 -4.14 9.94 13.71
C PHE A 326 -4.02 11.25 12.91
N ALA A 327 -2.79 11.75 12.74
CA ALA A 327 -2.56 12.99 11.99
C ALA A 327 -2.93 12.82 10.51
N GLU A 328 -2.49 11.73 9.89
CA GLU A 328 -2.71 11.42 8.48
C GLU A 328 -4.17 11.13 8.16
N GLY A 329 -4.85 10.31 8.96
CA GLY A 329 -6.27 10.04 8.72
C GLY A 329 -7.15 11.26 9.01
N ALA A 330 -6.86 12.02 10.07
CA ALA A 330 -7.65 13.19 10.43
C ALA A 330 -7.50 14.35 9.43
N ILE A 331 -6.29 14.61 8.91
CA ILE A 331 -6.07 15.66 7.91
C ILE A 331 -6.75 15.33 6.57
N GLY A 332 -6.86 14.04 6.25
CA GLY A 332 -7.57 13.50 5.09
C GLY A 332 -9.09 13.63 5.13
N ASN A 333 -9.66 14.08 6.24
CA ASN A 333 -11.11 14.25 6.40
C ASN A 333 -11.55 15.72 6.22
N ALA A 334 -12.70 15.96 5.57
CA ALA A 334 -13.24 17.33 5.49
C ALA A 334 -13.68 17.85 6.86
N GLU A 335 -14.44 17.05 7.61
CA GLU A 335 -14.82 17.37 8.99
C GLU A 335 -13.64 17.08 9.94
N ARG A 336 -12.81 18.09 10.19
CA ARG A 336 -11.65 17.98 11.09
C ARG A 336 -11.50 19.23 11.95
N PHE A 337 -10.62 19.17 12.94
CA PHE A 337 -10.24 20.34 13.75
C PHE A 337 -9.88 21.52 12.82
N PRO A 338 -10.39 22.76 13.07
CA PRO A 338 -10.08 23.92 12.24
C PRO A 338 -8.61 24.32 12.45
N ILE A 339 -7.72 23.81 11.60
CA ILE A 339 -6.27 23.97 11.75
C ILE A 339 -5.85 25.40 11.34
N PRO A 340 -5.27 26.20 12.25
CA PRO A 340 -4.75 27.52 11.90
C PRO A 340 -3.35 27.43 11.27
N ASP A 341 -3.09 28.32 10.31
CA ASP A 341 -1.74 28.62 9.84
C ASP A 341 -0.93 29.43 10.88
N GLU A 342 0.23 29.98 10.51
CA GLU A 342 1.02 30.79 11.44
C GLU A 342 0.37 32.14 11.78
N ASN A 343 -0.57 32.63 10.97
CA ASN A 343 -1.27 33.90 11.13
C ASN A 343 -2.68 33.74 11.75
N GLY A 344 -3.11 32.49 11.97
CA GLY A 344 -4.44 32.17 12.49
C GLY A 344 -5.52 31.96 11.42
N GLU A 345 -5.16 32.00 10.13
CA GLU A 345 -6.11 31.65 9.05
C GLU A 345 -6.33 30.14 9.03
N ILE A 346 -7.57 29.70 8.84
CA ILE A 346 -7.87 28.27 8.77
C ILE A 346 -7.41 27.70 7.42
N VAL A 347 -6.61 26.64 7.48
CA VAL A 347 -6.09 25.96 6.28
C VAL A 347 -7.15 25.02 5.70
N CYS A 348 -7.49 25.24 4.42
CA CYS A 348 -8.43 24.41 3.66
C CYS A 348 -9.76 24.16 4.41
N PRO A 349 -10.50 25.22 4.79
CA PRO A 349 -11.77 25.05 5.50
C PRO A 349 -12.74 24.20 4.68
N ASP A 350 -13.43 23.28 5.36
CA ASP A 350 -14.49 22.44 4.81
C ASP A 350 -14.11 21.54 3.61
N ALA A 351 -12.81 21.34 3.36
CA ALA A 351 -12.30 20.47 2.30
C ALA A 351 -11.19 19.56 2.84
N PRO A 352 -11.15 18.27 2.48
CA PRO A 352 -10.09 17.38 2.92
C PRO A 352 -8.74 17.81 2.31
N ILE A 353 -7.64 17.50 3.00
CA ILE A 353 -6.31 17.55 2.42
C ILE A 353 -5.92 16.10 2.13
N PRO A 354 -5.90 15.65 0.85
CA PRO A 354 -5.50 14.29 0.52
C PRO A 354 -4.17 13.92 1.19
N CYS A 355 -4.21 12.85 1.98
CA CYS A 355 -3.06 12.38 2.71
C CYS A 355 -2.46 11.15 2.03
N ILE A 356 -1.19 11.26 1.63
CA ILE A 356 -0.48 10.19 0.93
C ILE A 356 0.24 9.36 1.99
N ASN A 357 -0.51 8.43 2.60
CA ASN A 357 0.04 7.50 3.57
C ASN A 357 1.26 6.78 2.97
N GLU A 358 2.28 6.58 3.79
CA GLU A 358 3.52 5.89 3.41
C GLU A 358 4.24 6.51 2.19
N VAL A 359 3.94 7.78 1.87
CA VAL A 359 4.47 8.52 0.72
C VAL A 359 4.38 7.76 -0.61
N ASP A 360 3.39 6.89 -0.75
CA ASP A 360 3.20 6.05 -1.93
C ASP A 360 2.67 6.86 -3.12
N MET A 361 3.56 7.18 -4.06
CA MET A 361 3.22 7.95 -5.26
C MET A 361 2.21 7.23 -6.17
N GLY A 362 2.18 5.89 -6.15
CA GLY A 362 1.22 5.10 -6.92
C GLY A 362 -0.20 5.18 -6.36
N SER A 363 -0.33 5.54 -5.09
CA SER A 363 -1.58 5.92 -4.46
C SER A 363 -1.88 7.42 -4.60
N ALA A 364 -0.84 8.28 -4.51
CA ALA A 364 -1.01 9.72 -4.62
C ALA A 364 -1.72 10.15 -5.90
N ILE A 365 -1.36 9.54 -7.04
CA ILE A 365 -1.94 9.84 -8.35
C ILE A 365 -3.47 9.70 -8.33
N PRO A 366 -4.05 8.51 -8.09
CA PRO A 366 -5.50 8.37 -8.10
C PRO A 366 -6.20 9.11 -6.96
N GLN A 367 -5.61 9.17 -5.76
CA GLN A 367 -6.19 9.91 -4.63
C GLN A 367 -6.40 11.39 -4.97
N VAL A 368 -5.35 12.07 -5.44
CA VAL A 368 -5.43 13.50 -5.76
C VAL A 368 -6.33 13.75 -6.96
N MET A 369 -6.28 12.87 -7.97
CA MET A 369 -7.16 13.00 -9.13
C MET A 369 -8.64 12.89 -8.76
N LEU A 370 -9.02 11.87 -7.98
CA LEU A 370 -10.39 11.67 -7.50
C LEU A 370 -10.82 12.83 -6.59
N ALA A 371 -9.99 13.25 -5.64
CA ALA A 371 -10.30 14.37 -4.76
C ALA A 371 -10.59 15.66 -5.55
N LYS A 372 -9.78 15.96 -6.59
CA LYS A 372 -10.00 17.12 -7.47
C LYS A 372 -11.28 17.00 -8.29
N LEU A 373 -11.56 15.82 -8.84
CA LEU A 373 -12.76 15.58 -9.63
C LEU A 373 -14.03 15.70 -8.78
N LEU A 374 -14.08 14.98 -7.66
CA LEU A 374 -15.22 14.98 -6.75
C LEU A 374 -15.44 16.37 -6.14
N GLY A 375 -14.37 17.05 -5.73
CA GLY A 375 -14.45 18.43 -5.25
C GLY A 375 -14.98 19.41 -6.31
N ALA A 376 -14.57 19.26 -7.58
CA ALA A 376 -15.10 20.08 -8.69
C ALA A 376 -16.58 19.80 -8.98
N LEU A 377 -17.08 18.61 -8.62
CA LEU A 377 -18.48 18.21 -8.70
C LEU A 377 -19.30 18.59 -7.45
N GLY A 378 -18.67 19.16 -6.42
CA GLY A 378 -19.33 19.46 -5.14
C GLY A 378 -19.69 18.22 -4.32
N MET A 379 -18.99 17.10 -4.56
CA MET A 379 -19.18 15.82 -3.87
C MET A 379 -18.17 15.66 -2.72
N ALA A 380 -18.44 14.71 -1.82
CA ALA A 380 -17.46 14.25 -0.85
C ALA A 380 -16.19 13.79 -1.56
N SER A 381 -15.02 14.20 -1.06
CA SER A 381 -13.74 14.09 -1.78
C SER A 381 -12.64 13.46 -0.94
N GLU A 382 -13.00 12.88 0.21
CA GLU A 382 -12.10 12.07 1.02
C GLU A 382 -11.65 10.85 0.23
N THR A 383 -10.34 10.73 0.06
CA THR A 383 -9.68 9.57 -0.54
C THR A 383 -8.73 8.96 0.47
N THR A 384 -8.49 7.67 0.33
CA THR A 384 -7.46 6.99 1.11
C THR A 384 -6.97 5.76 0.36
N LEU A 385 -5.83 5.23 0.80
CA LEU A 385 -5.36 3.93 0.37
C LEU A 385 -5.78 2.85 1.36
N HIS A 386 -5.76 1.61 0.91
CA HIS A 386 -5.86 0.44 1.77
C HIS A 386 -4.87 -0.62 1.30
N ASP A 387 -4.28 -1.33 2.25
CA ASP A 387 -3.63 -2.60 1.97
C ASP A 387 -4.67 -3.60 1.50
N ILE A 388 -4.32 -4.36 0.47
CA ILE A 388 -5.01 -5.61 0.13
C ILE A 388 -4.54 -6.65 1.13
N ARG A 389 -5.09 -6.57 2.35
CA ARG A 389 -4.56 -7.32 3.50
C ARG A 389 -4.87 -8.80 3.38
N TRP A 390 -6.14 -9.15 3.21
CA TRP A 390 -6.63 -10.53 3.16
C TRP A 390 -8.05 -10.58 2.58
N GLY A 391 -8.68 -11.75 2.57
CA GLY A 391 -10.10 -11.90 2.35
C GLY A 391 -10.58 -13.31 2.65
N SER A 392 -11.87 -13.49 2.84
CA SER A 392 -12.47 -14.81 3.07
C SER A 392 -13.94 -14.83 2.65
N GLU A 393 -14.47 -16.03 2.39
CA GLU A 393 -15.88 -16.20 2.08
C GLU A 393 -16.77 -16.03 3.32
N TYR A 394 -17.92 -15.41 3.12
CA TYR A 394 -19.01 -15.34 4.08
C TYR A 394 -20.34 -15.43 3.34
N ASN A 395 -21.18 -16.40 3.69
CA ASN A 395 -22.48 -16.66 3.06
C ASN A 395 -22.45 -16.71 1.51
N GLY A 396 -21.41 -17.33 0.94
CA GLY A 396 -21.26 -17.52 -0.50
C GLY A 396 -20.66 -16.32 -1.26
N THR A 397 -20.24 -15.27 -0.55
CA THR A 397 -19.57 -14.10 -1.13
C THR A 397 -18.15 -13.99 -0.59
N PHE A 398 -17.17 -13.81 -1.47
CA PHE A 398 -15.81 -13.47 -1.06
C PHE A 398 -15.71 -11.97 -0.77
N TYR A 399 -15.32 -11.62 0.47
CA TYR A 399 -15.05 -10.24 0.86
C TYR A 399 -13.56 -10.03 1.05
N TRP A 400 -13.03 -9.00 0.40
CA TRP A 400 -11.72 -8.45 0.67
C TRP A 400 -11.74 -7.69 2.00
N ASP A 401 -10.69 -7.88 2.77
CA ASP A 401 -10.38 -7.14 3.99
C ASP A 401 -9.32 -6.10 3.61
N LEU A 402 -9.78 -4.87 3.41
CA LEU A 402 -8.98 -3.71 3.04
C LEU A 402 -8.61 -2.94 4.32
N GLU A 403 -7.33 -2.96 4.69
CA GLU A 403 -6.90 -2.58 6.04
C GLU A 403 -5.62 -1.73 5.96
N ILE A 404 -5.77 -0.41 5.81
CA ILE A 404 -4.61 0.49 5.89
C ILE A 404 -3.98 0.43 7.27
N SER A 405 -2.66 0.62 7.34
CA SER A 405 -1.79 0.51 8.52
C SER A 405 -2.04 1.51 9.66
N GLY A 406 -3.26 2.06 9.79
CA GLY A 406 -3.76 2.77 10.97
C GLY A 406 -4.46 4.11 10.69
N ALA A 407 -4.34 4.66 9.49
CA ALA A 407 -4.72 6.03 9.16
C ALA A 407 -5.85 6.12 8.12
N VAL A 408 -7.09 6.39 8.52
CA VAL A 408 -8.23 6.51 7.60
C VAL A 408 -9.00 7.82 7.82
N PRO A 409 -9.52 8.48 6.77
CA PRO A 409 -10.48 9.59 6.94
C PRO A 409 -11.71 9.13 7.72
N PHE A 410 -12.14 9.92 8.71
CA PHE A 410 -13.31 9.58 9.52
C PHE A 410 -14.57 9.35 8.69
N ALA A 411 -14.76 10.07 7.58
CA ALA A 411 -15.88 9.93 6.66
C ALA A 411 -15.95 8.57 5.96
N HIS A 412 -14.88 7.76 6.00
CA HIS A 412 -14.86 6.39 5.50
C HIS A 412 -15.26 5.35 6.57
N LEU A 413 -15.41 5.77 7.82
CA LEU A 413 -15.86 4.92 8.92
C LEU A 413 -17.36 5.03 9.16
N LYS A 414 -17.97 3.90 9.52
CA LYS A 414 -19.32 3.85 10.07
C LYS A 414 -19.39 4.71 11.33
N GLY A 415 -20.24 5.73 11.32
CA GLY A 415 -20.41 6.66 12.44
C GLY A 415 -19.38 7.79 12.51
N GLY A 416 -18.55 7.97 11.47
CA GLY A 416 -17.62 9.11 11.39
C GLY A 416 -16.62 9.15 12.55
N ILE A 417 -16.37 10.35 13.07
CA ILE A 417 -15.47 10.58 14.22
C ILE A 417 -15.92 9.77 15.46
N ALA A 418 -17.23 9.72 15.73
CA ALA A 418 -17.78 8.96 16.87
C ALA A 418 -17.66 7.43 16.71
N GLY A 419 -17.56 6.96 15.46
CA GLY A 419 -17.30 5.57 15.12
C GLY A 419 -15.86 5.13 15.39
N ALA A 420 -14.92 6.08 15.43
CA ALA A 420 -13.51 5.80 15.57
C ALA A 420 -13.09 5.48 17.01
N THR A 421 -12.12 4.58 17.13
CA THR A 421 -11.41 4.30 18.38
C THR A 421 -9.90 4.38 18.16
N GLY A 422 -9.23 5.19 18.96
CA GLY A 422 -7.79 5.27 19.02
C GLY A 422 -7.20 4.15 19.85
N TYR A 423 -6.49 3.22 19.20
CA TYR A 423 -5.65 2.22 19.85
C TYR A 423 -4.19 2.63 19.74
N ARG A 424 -3.34 2.13 20.65
CA ARG A 424 -1.90 2.21 20.45
C ARG A 424 -1.54 1.39 19.23
N GLN A 425 -0.76 1.95 18.31
CA GLN A 425 -0.14 1.17 17.25
C GLN A 425 0.61 -0.07 17.79
N PRO A 426 0.73 -1.19 17.05
CA PRO A 426 1.46 -2.37 17.52
C PRO A 426 2.96 -2.10 17.74
N ALA A 427 3.48 -2.52 18.91
CA ALA A 427 4.87 -2.23 19.33
C ALA A 427 5.94 -2.81 18.42
N MET A 428 5.66 -3.94 17.76
CA MET A 428 6.59 -4.58 16.82
C MET A 428 6.91 -3.69 15.61
N PHE A 429 5.97 -2.83 15.20
CA PHE A 429 6.10 -1.95 14.06
C PHE A 429 6.39 -0.49 14.47
N PHE A 430 5.81 -0.07 15.60
CA PHE A 430 5.80 1.31 16.09
C PHE A 430 6.25 1.36 17.56
N PRO A 431 7.57 1.44 17.83
CA PRO A 431 8.12 1.42 19.18
C PRO A 431 7.57 2.55 20.06
N TYR A 432 7.44 3.76 19.50
CA TYR A 432 6.92 4.94 20.21
C TYR A 432 5.40 4.95 20.38
N GLY A 433 4.66 4.02 19.79
CA GLY A 433 3.19 4.02 19.82
C GLY A 433 2.60 5.19 19.02
N GLY A 434 1.47 5.73 19.49
CA GLY A 434 0.62 6.64 18.71
C GLY A 434 -0.75 6.04 18.47
N SER A 435 -1.77 6.91 18.39
CA SER A 435 -3.15 6.50 18.15
C SER A 435 -3.34 6.13 16.69
N THR A 436 -3.92 4.97 16.45
CA THR A 436 -4.58 4.65 15.18
C THR A 436 -5.93 5.38 15.06
N ILE A 437 -6.57 5.29 13.90
CA ILE A 437 -7.99 5.57 13.70
C ILE A 437 -8.64 4.24 13.33
N ALA A 438 -8.99 3.43 14.34
CA ALA A 438 -9.64 2.14 14.11
C ALA A 438 -11.17 2.29 14.02
N GLY A 439 -11.80 1.49 13.18
CA GLY A 439 -13.25 1.44 13.04
C GLY A 439 -13.69 0.49 11.93
N GLN A 440 -15.00 0.22 11.86
CA GLN A 440 -15.60 -0.48 10.74
C GLN A 440 -15.78 0.51 9.58
N GLY A 441 -15.32 0.15 8.38
CA GLY A 441 -15.60 0.91 7.17
C GLY A 441 -17.11 1.01 6.92
N LYS A 442 -17.59 2.18 6.48
CA LYS A 442 -19.02 2.38 6.18
C LYS A 442 -19.45 1.60 4.93
N ALA A 443 -20.72 1.23 4.85
CA ALA A 443 -21.25 0.66 3.61
C ALA A 443 -21.37 1.74 2.52
N GLY A 444 -21.18 1.36 1.26
CA GLY A 444 -21.36 2.29 0.14
C GLY A 444 -20.65 1.87 -1.13
N ARG A 445 -20.93 2.58 -2.22
CA ARG A 445 -20.32 2.36 -3.52
C ARG A 445 -19.07 3.22 -3.65
N PHE A 446 -18.07 2.69 -4.36
CA PHE A 446 -16.80 3.38 -4.51
C PHE A 446 -16.18 3.13 -5.87
N ILE A 447 -15.33 4.08 -6.28
CA ILE A 447 -14.34 3.88 -7.33
C ILE A 447 -13.01 3.61 -6.65
N TRP A 448 -12.33 2.55 -7.08
CA TRP A 448 -10.97 2.27 -6.67
C TRP A 448 -10.02 2.40 -7.85
N ALA A 449 -8.76 2.73 -7.56
CA ALA A 449 -7.72 2.77 -8.57
C ALA A 449 -6.33 2.51 -7.97
N ARG A 450 -5.40 2.13 -8.85
CA ARG A 450 -3.98 2.02 -8.52
C ARG A 450 -3.12 2.43 -9.71
N ALA A 451 -2.20 3.37 -9.49
CA ALA A 451 -1.15 3.66 -10.45
C ALA A 451 0.06 2.75 -10.22
N HIS A 452 0.69 2.32 -11.31
CA HIS A 452 2.06 1.81 -11.35
C HIS A 452 2.79 2.47 -12.51
N TYR A 453 4.09 2.20 -12.64
CA TYR A 453 4.89 2.71 -13.75
C TYR A 453 5.71 1.60 -14.41
N GLU A 454 5.95 1.77 -15.70
CA GLU A 454 6.92 1.01 -16.50
C GLU A 454 7.75 2.03 -17.30
N GLY A 455 9.08 1.99 -17.13
CA GLY A 455 9.94 3.08 -17.55
C GLY A 455 9.51 4.41 -16.92
N THR A 456 8.99 5.34 -17.72
CA THR A 456 8.41 6.61 -17.24
C THR A 456 6.91 6.74 -17.52
N GLN A 457 6.28 5.70 -18.07
CA GLN A 457 4.85 5.70 -18.38
C GLN A 457 4.04 5.35 -17.14
N VAL A 458 3.10 6.20 -16.76
CA VAL A 458 2.10 5.89 -15.73
C VAL A 458 1.01 5.00 -16.34
N ILE A 459 0.69 3.92 -15.63
CA ILE A 459 -0.39 2.99 -15.96
C ILE A 459 -1.36 2.98 -14.78
N LEU A 460 -2.65 3.19 -15.05
CA LEU A 460 -3.70 3.29 -14.05
C LEU A 460 -4.71 2.15 -14.23
N HIS A 461 -4.85 1.32 -13.20
CA HIS A 461 -5.96 0.38 -13.08
C HIS A 461 -7.11 1.07 -12.35
N ILE A 462 -8.33 0.97 -12.88
CA ILE A 462 -9.53 1.59 -12.30
C ILE A 462 -10.63 0.53 -12.22
N GLY A 463 -11.35 0.45 -11.11
CA GLY A 463 -12.55 -0.37 -11.01
C GLY A 463 -13.58 0.22 -10.05
N THR A 464 -14.69 -0.48 -9.91
CA THR A 464 -15.76 -0.14 -8.96
C THR A 464 -15.92 -1.25 -7.93
N GLY A 465 -16.56 -0.93 -6.80
CA GLY A 465 -16.82 -1.91 -5.75
C GLY A 465 -17.84 -1.44 -4.74
N THR A 466 -18.20 -2.36 -3.84
CA THR A 466 -19.13 -2.14 -2.74
C THR A 466 -18.45 -2.40 -1.42
N ALA A 467 -18.40 -1.39 -0.57
CA ALA A 467 -18.05 -1.52 0.85
C ALA A 467 -19.26 -2.03 1.62
N VAL A 468 -19.05 -2.96 2.54
CA VAL A 468 -20.12 -3.66 3.26
C VAL A 468 -19.88 -3.66 4.76
N GLU A 469 -20.89 -3.22 5.51
CA GLU A 469 -20.94 -3.39 6.95
C GLU A 469 -21.38 -4.81 7.30
N LEU A 470 -20.42 -5.72 7.44
CA LEU A 470 -20.69 -7.09 7.88
C LEU A 470 -21.29 -7.12 9.30
N PRO A 471 -22.09 -8.15 9.64
CA PRO A 471 -22.59 -8.35 10.99
C PRO A 471 -21.46 -8.33 12.03
N GLN A 472 -21.74 -7.82 13.22
CA GLN A 472 -20.73 -7.55 14.25
C GLN A 472 -19.80 -8.74 14.53
N ASP A 473 -20.35 -9.96 14.64
CA ASP A 473 -19.57 -11.16 14.93
C ASP A 473 -18.59 -11.51 13.80
N GLU A 474 -19.01 -11.31 12.54
CA GLU A 474 -18.16 -11.58 11.37
C GLU A 474 -17.11 -10.49 11.19
N PHE A 475 -17.47 -9.22 11.40
CA PHE A 475 -16.51 -8.12 11.43
C PHE A 475 -15.43 -8.35 12.50
N GLU A 476 -15.83 -8.75 13.70
CA GLU A 476 -14.93 -9.01 14.82
C GLU A 476 -14.01 -10.22 14.56
N ARG A 477 -14.52 -11.28 13.91
CA ARG A 477 -13.71 -12.43 13.50
C ARG A 477 -12.58 -11.99 12.56
N ARG A 478 -12.90 -11.20 11.54
CA ARG A 478 -11.93 -10.71 10.54
C ARG A 478 -10.90 -9.79 11.17
N ARG A 479 -11.36 -8.84 11.98
CA ARG A 479 -10.49 -7.91 12.72
C ARG A 479 -9.49 -8.63 13.64
N ARG A 480 -9.86 -9.78 14.21
CA ARG A 480 -8.94 -10.63 15.01
C ARG A 480 -8.00 -11.48 14.17
N ALA A 481 -8.35 -11.73 12.90
CA ALA A 481 -7.52 -12.49 11.97
C ALA A 481 -6.43 -11.64 11.29
N THR A 482 -6.55 -10.31 11.36
CA THR A 482 -5.63 -9.33 10.78
C THR A 482 -4.99 -8.47 11.88
N ASN A 483 -4.90 -7.14 11.73
CA ASN A 483 -4.39 -6.26 12.77
C ASN A 483 -5.51 -5.50 13.50
N TYR A 484 -5.82 -5.92 14.73
CA TYR A 484 -6.99 -5.45 15.47
C TYR A 484 -7.04 -3.93 15.69
N GLU A 485 -5.88 -3.29 15.82
CA GLU A 485 -5.75 -1.85 16.08
C GLU A 485 -5.99 -0.98 14.83
N TRP A 486 -6.15 -1.57 13.64
CA TRP A 486 -6.29 -0.85 12.38
C TRP A 486 -7.75 -0.73 11.92
N PRO A 487 -8.07 0.24 11.04
CA PRO A 487 -9.38 0.34 10.43
C PRO A 487 -9.59 -0.77 9.39
N LEU A 488 -10.74 -1.44 9.46
CA LEU A 488 -11.06 -2.56 8.57
C LEU A 488 -12.27 -2.21 7.69
N LEU A 489 -12.05 -2.23 6.39
CA LEU A 489 -13.08 -2.09 5.36
C LEU A 489 -13.30 -3.44 4.68
N ASN A 490 -14.50 -4.01 4.81
CA ASN A 490 -14.87 -5.21 4.05
C ASN A 490 -15.48 -4.79 2.72
N ALA A 491 -15.02 -5.36 1.60
CA ALA A 491 -15.45 -4.94 0.28
C ALA A 491 -15.55 -6.09 -0.73
N VAL A 492 -16.42 -5.89 -1.73
CA VAL A 492 -16.45 -6.66 -2.98
C VAL A 492 -16.01 -5.74 -4.12
N LEU A 493 -15.18 -6.25 -5.03
CA LEU A 493 -14.77 -5.55 -6.24
C LEU A 493 -15.61 -6.09 -7.42
N ASP A 494 -16.25 -5.21 -8.18
CA ASP A 494 -17.25 -5.62 -9.17
C ASP A 494 -16.57 -6.38 -10.33
N GLY A 495 -16.97 -7.64 -10.55
CA GLY A 495 -16.41 -8.50 -11.61
C GLY A 495 -14.93 -8.84 -11.44
N VAL A 496 -14.33 -8.65 -10.26
CA VAL A 496 -12.92 -8.98 -9.98
C VAL A 496 -12.86 -10.04 -8.87
N SER A 497 -12.46 -11.26 -9.23
CA SER A 497 -12.29 -12.34 -8.26
C SER A 497 -11.05 -12.17 -7.39
N ARG A 498 -10.94 -12.98 -6.33
CA ARG A 498 -9.72 -13.11 -5.53
C ARG A 498 -8.48 -13.31 -6.42
N ASP A 499 -8.58 -14.26 -7.33
CA ASP A 499 -7.46 -14.74 -8.13
C ASP A 499 -7.13 -13.77 -9.28
N ASP A 500 -8.10 -13.02 -9.79
CA ASP A 500 -7.87 -11.92 -10.75
C ASP A 500 -6.97 -10.84 -10.14
N LEU A 501 -7.32 -10.37 -8.94
CA LEU A 501 -6.55 -9.33 -8.26
C LEU A 501 -5.12 -9.81 -7.96
N MET A 502 -4.98 -11.03 -7.43
CA MET A 502 -3.67 -11.64 -7.15
C MET A 502 -2.80 -11.80 -8.41
N ALA A 503 -3.42 -12.14 -9.54
CA ALA A 503 -2.74 -12.33 -10.81
C ALA A 503 -2.20 -11.01 -11.41
N GLY A 504 -2.98 -9.93 -11.38
CA GLY A 504 -2.72 -8.74 -12.20
C GLY A 504 -2.45 -7.44 -11.47
N HIS A 505 -2.78 -7.34 -10.18
CA HIS A 505 -2.62 -6.09 -9.44
C HIS A 505 -1.13 -5.80 -9.15
N GLN A 506 -0.71 -4.56 -9.33
CA GLN A 506 0.71 -4.16 -9.33
C GLN A 506 1.12 -3.37 -8.07
N SER A 507 0.50 -3.66 -6.93
CA SER A 507 0.88 -3.09 -5.63
C SER A 507 0.22 -3.81 -4.47
N ASN A 508 0.79 -3.68 -3.29
CA ASN A 508 0.12 -3.97 -2.02
C ASN A 508 -1.09 -3.07 -1.74
N HIS A 509 -1.14 -1.86 -2.30
CA HIS A 509 -2.21 -0.90 -2.02
C HIS A 509 -3.22 -0.79 -3.17
N LEU A 510 -4.44 -0.38 -2.83
CA LEU A 510 -5.39 0.24 -3.74
C LEU A 510 -5.87 1.56 -3.10
N SER A 511 -6.27 2.54 -3.92
CA SER A 511 -6.84 3.80 -3.43
C SER A 511 -8.31 3.88 -3.79
N LEU A 512 -9.15 4.43 -2.91
CA LEU A 512 -10.58 4.53 -3.19
C LEU A 512 -11.19 5.86 -2.73
N ALA A 513 -12.33 6.17 -3.32
CA ALA A 513 -13.23 7.23 -2.92
C ALA A 513 -14.68 6.76 -3.03
N TYR A 514 -15.51 7.09 -2.04
CA TYR A 514 -16.94 6.81 -2.09
C TYR A 514 -17.61 7.68 -3.15
N VAL A 515 -18.56 7.08 -3.87
CA VAL A 515 -19.37 7.74 -4.89
C VAL A 515 -20.79 7.21 -4.77
N GLU A 516 -21.78 8.09 -4.83
CA GLU A 516 -23.20 7.69 -4.79
C GLU A 516 -23.54 6.83 -6.03
N GLU A 517 -24.36 5.80 -5.84
CA GLU A 517 -24.69 4.81 -6.88
C GLU A 517 -25.30 5.48 -8.12
N GLU A 518 -26.15 6.51 -7.92
CA GLU A 518 -26.88 7.20 -8.99
C GLU A 518 -25.97 7.93 -9.99
N VAL A 519 -24.74 8.25 -9.58
CA VAL A 519 -23.76 8.98 -10.41
C VAL A 519 -22.47 8.20 -10.63
N LEU A 520 -22.41 6.94 -10.19
CA LEU A 520 -21.20 6.12 -10.24
C LEU A 520 -20.66 5.99 -11.67
N SER A 521 -21.53 5.73 -12.65
CA SER A 521 -21.14 5.62 -14.06
C SER A 521 -20.59 6.95 -14.59
N GLU A 522 -21.25 8.06 -14.30
CA GLU A 522 -20.85 9.40 -14.75
C GLU A 522 -19.49 9.80 -14.16
N VAL A 523 -19.29 9.61 -12.86
CA VAL A 523 -18.01 9.89 -12.19
C VAL A 523 -16.90 8.97 -12.70
N LEU A 524 -17.18 7.68 -12.92
CA LEU A 524 -16.22 6.75 -13.50
C LEU A 524 -15.77 7.20 -14.89
N ASN A 525 -16.71 7.55 -15.78
CA ASN A 525 -16.37 8.02 -17.13
C ASN A 525 -15.57 9.33 -17.09
N ALA A 526 -15.91 10.26 -16.19
CA ALA A 526 -15.13 11.47 -15.98
C ALA A 526 -13.70 11.16 -15.48
N PHE A 527 -13.56 10.23 -14.54
CA PHE A 527 -12.25 9.84 -14.00
C PHE A 527 -11.36 9.15 -15.05
N ILE A 528 -11.94 8.30 -15.89
CA ILE A 528 -11.22 7.68 -17.02
C ILE A 528 -10.75 8.75 -18.02
N ALA A 529 -11.63 9.67 -18.40
CA ALA A 529 -11.30 10.76 -19.32
C ALA A 529 -10.21 11.68 -18.76
N GLN A 530 -10.25 11.95 -17.46
CA GLN A 530 -9.22 12.70 -16.75
C GLN A 530 -7.86 11.98 -16.83
N ALA A 531 -7.81 10.68 -16.56
CA ALA A 531 -6.58 9.88 -16.63
C ALA A 531 -5.97 9.87 -18.05
N LEU A 532 -6.80 9.66 -19.07
CA LEU A 532 -6.36 9.70 -20.47
C LEU A 532 -5.81 11.09 -20.85
N THR A 533 -6.47 12.15 -20.38
CA THR A 533 -6.02 13.54 -20.59
C THR A 533 -4.65 13.79 -19.95
N GLN A 534 -4.38 13.17 -18.81
CA GLN A 534 -3.09 13.24 -18.09
C GLN A 534 -2.03 12.24 -18.63
N ASN A 535 -2.17 11.78 -19.87
CA ASN A 535 -1.21 10.92 -20.58
C ASN A 535 -0.94 9.56 -19.89
N MET A 536 -1.94 9.00 -19.20
CA MET A 536 -1.84 7.67 -18.59
C MET A 536 -2.33 6.59 -19.54
N LYS A 537 -1.74 5.39 -19.45
CA LYS A 537 -2.38 4.17 -19.97
C LYS A 537 -3.42 3.70 -18.96
N VAL A 538 -4.64 3.43 -19.41
CA VAL A 538 -5.75 3.09 -18.51
C VAL A 538 -6.24 1.68 -18.79
N PHE A 539 -6.44 0.90 -17.72
CA PHE A 539 -7.10 -0.40 -17.74
C PHE A 539 -8.28 -0.37 -16.77
N ILE A 540 -9.45 -0.80 -17.25
CA ILE A 540 -10.66 -0.93 -16.43
C ILE A 540 -10.77 -2.37 -15.93
N ALA A 541 -10.97 -2.54 -14.64
CA ALA A 541 -11.02 -3.83 -13.97
C ALA A 541 -12.47 -4.33 -13.85
N GLY A 542 -12.69 -5.58 -14.24
CA GLY A 542 -13.94 -6.30 -14.05
C GLY A 542 -15.16 -5.61 -14.68
N ASP A 543 -16.28 -5.62 -13.96
CA ASP A 543 -17.57 -5.16 -14.48
C ASP A 543 -17.64 -3.65 -14.65
N ALA A 544 -16.68 -2.88 -14.11
CA ALA A 544 -16.60 -1.44 -14.32
C ALA A 544 -16.49 -1.07 -15.81
N HIS A 545 -15.98 -1.97 -16.67
CA HIS A 545 -15.90 -1.74 -18.10
C HIS A 545 -17.30 -1.64 -18.75
N LEU A 546 -18.31 -2.26 -18.15
CA LEU A 546 -19.70 -2.23 -18.63
C LEU A 546 -20.38 -0.89 -18.36
N LEU A 547 -19.82 -0.09 -17.45
CA LEU A 547 -20.30 1.24 -17.09
C LEU A 547 -19.71 2.36 -17.96
N MET A 548 -18.78 2.03 -18.86
CA MET A 548 -18.23 2.97 -19.83
C MET A 548 -19.28 3.31 -20.89
N LYS A 549 -19.48 4.60 -21.16
CA LYS A 549 -20.48 5.10 -22.12
C LYS A 549 -19.84 5.89 -23.24
#